data_AF-A0A1G6YUG8-F1
#
_entry.id   AF-A0A1G6YUG8-F1
#
_cell.length_a   1.000
_cell.length_b   1.000
_cell.length_c   1.000
_cell.angle_alpha   90.00
_cell.angle_beta   90.00
_cell.angle_gamma   90.00
#
_symmetry.space_group_name_H-M   'P 1'
#
loop_
_entity.id
_entity.type
_entity.pdbx_description
1 polymer ?
#
loop_
_entity_poly.entity_id
_entity_poly.type
_entity_poly.pdbx_seq_one_letter_code
_entity_poly.pdbx_strand_id
1 'polypeptide(L)'
;MVALDLLGRRTALRILWELRGDPMTFRALQEACETNSRLLNVRLAELKEACLVEHTIGGYRLTNQGGSLGAALEPLFAWAEEWAKHTNLG
;
A
#
# COMPACT_ATOMS: atom_id res chain seq x y z
N MET A 1 1.17 -11.87 14.05
CA MET A 1 0.42 -10.66 14.49
C MET A 1 -0.33 -10.16 13.27
N VAL A 2 -1.67 -10.04 13.29
CA VAL A 2 -2.50 -9.89 12.07
C VAL A 2 -2.01 -8.80 11.11
N ALA A 3 -1.66 -7.61 11.62
CA ALA A 3 -1.15 -6.52 10.76
C ALA A 3 0.19 -6.87 10.12
N LEU A 4 1.18 -7.34 10.89
CA LEU A 4 2.50 -7.71 10.35
C LEU A 4 2.42 -8.89 9.37
N ASP A 5 1.52 -9.84 9.62
CA ASP A 5 1.31 -11.00 8.74
C ASP A 5 0.70 -10.59 7.38
N LEU A 6 -0.11 -9.53 7.36
CA LEU A 6 -0.65 -8.92 6.14
C LEU A 6 0.41 -8.06 5.42
N LEU A 7 1.12 -7.21 6.16
CA LEU A 7 2.11 -6.27 5.64
C LEU A 7 3.37 -6.96 5.11
N GLY A 8 3.74 -8.12 5.67
CA GLY A 8 4.85 -8.95 5.21
C GLY A 8 4.59 -9.63 3.86
N ARG A 9 3.36 -9.57 3.33
CA ARG A 9 3.03 -10.13 2.01
C ARG A 9 3.54 -9.22 0.91
N ARG A 10 4.04 -9.83 -0.18
CA ARG A 10 4.50 -9.10 -1.37
C ARG A 10 3.44 -8.10 -1.84
N THR A 11 3.89 -6.88 -2.14
CA THR A 11 3.09 -5.77 -2.69
C THR A 11 2.10 -5.12 -1.71
N ALA A 12 1.80 -5.70 -0.54
CA ALA A 12 0.84 -5.13 0.41
C ALA A 12 1.27 -3.74 0.92
N LEU A 13 2.50 -3.64 1.44
CA LEU A 13 3.07 -2.35 1.87
C LEU A 13 3.18 -1.33 0.74
N ARG A 14 3.53 -1.77 -0.48
CA ARG A 14 3.60 -0.89 -1.65
C ARG A 14 2.23 -0.32 -2.01
N ILE A 15 1.16 -1.12 -1.95
CA ILE A 15 -0.21 -0.62 -2.20
C ILE A 15 -0.60 0.44 -1.17
N LEU A 16 -0.32 0.20 0.13
CA LEU A 16 -0.63 1.17 1.18
C LEU A 16 0.16 2.48 0.99
N TRP A 17 1.42 2.37 0.56
CA TRP A 17 2.25 3.52 0.22
C TRP A 17 1.67 4.33 -0.94
N GLU A 18 1.34 3.70 -2.06
CA GLU A 18 0.81 4.41 -3.23
C GLU A 18 -0.55 5.08 -2.93
N LEU A 19 -1.39 4.44 -2.12
CA LEU A 19 -2.72 4.94 -1.78
C LEU A 19 -2.73 6.00 -0.64
N ARG A 20 -1.58 6.43 -0.14
CA ARG A 20 -1.50 7.49 0.88
C ARG A 20 -1.93 8.86 0.37
N GLY A 21 -1.90 9.04 -0.96
CA GLY A 21 -2.34 10.25 -1.65
C GLY A 21 -3.77 10.15 -2.16
N ASP A 22 -3.98 10.63 -3.39
CA ASP A 22 -5.29 10.61 -4.04
C ASP A 22 -5.72 9.19 -4.45
N PRO A 23 -7.05 8.96 -4.61
CA PRO A 23 -7.55 7.69 -5.12
C PRO A 23 -6.95 7.32 -6.47
N MET A 24 -6.64 6.03 -6.65
CA MET A 24 -6.02 5.51 -7.88
C MET A 24 -6.93 4.50 -8.58
N THR A 25 -7.01 4.60 -9.91
CA THR A 25 -7.60 3.52 -10.71
C THR A 25 -6.78 2.23 -10.57
N PHE A 26 -7.39 1.07 -10.87
CA PHE A 26 -6.67 -0.20 -10.83
C PHE A 26 -5.40 -0.19 -11.69
N ARG A 27 -5.48 0.41 -12.89
CA ARG A 27 -4.36 0.48 -13.83
C ARG A 27 -3.22 1.36 -13.30
N ALA A 28 -3.56 2.55 -12.78
CA ALA A 28 -2.56 3.45 -12.21
C ALA A 28 -1.88 2.81 -10.99
N LEU A 29 -2.66 2.17 -10.11
CA LEU A 29 -2.11 1.48 -8.95
C LEU A 29 -1.23 0.29 -9.34
N GLN A 30 -1.61 -0.47 -10.38
CA GLN A 30 -0.80 -1.58 -10.88
C GLN A 30 0.56 -1.12 -11.39
N GLU A 31 0.59 -0.03 -12.14
CA GLU A 31 1.81 0.58 -12.68
C GLU A 31 2.70 1.08 -11.55
N ALA A 32 2.16 1.85 -10.61
CA ALA A 32 2.91 2.39 -9.47
C ALA A 32 3.44 1.30 -8.52
N CYS A 33 2.73 0.17 -8.41
CA CYS A 33 3.16 -0.99 -7.63
C CYS A 33 4.12 -1.93 -8.38
N GLU A 34 4.41 -1.67 -9.67
CA GLU A 34 5.24 -2.50 -10.55
C GLU A 34 4.88 -3.99 -10.46
N THR A 35 3.58 -4.30 -10.49
CA THR A 35 3.07 -5.64 -10.23
C THR A 35 2.16 -6.15 -11.34
N ASN A 36 1.85 -7.45 -11.29
CA ASN A 36 0.89 -8.05 -12.21
C ASN A 36 -0.54 -7.94 -11.65
N SER A 37 -1.53 -7.91 -12.55
CA SER A 37 -2.94 -7.74 -12.19
C SER A 37 -3.47 -8.83 -11.26
N ARG A 38 -2.96 -10.07 -11.37
CA ARG A 38 -3.40 -11.18 -10.50
C ARG A 38 -2.97 -10.94 -9.05
N LEU A 39 -1.72 -10.58 -8.83
CA LEU A 39 -1.20 -10.30 -7.49
C LEU A 39 -1.87 -9.06 -6.90
N LEU A 40 -2.06 -8.00 -7.69
CA LEU A 40 -2.77 -6.80 -7.25
C LEU A 40 -4.20 -7.11 -6.81
N ASN A 41 -4.96 -7.86 -7.61
CA ASN A 41 -6.34 -8.23 -7.27
C ASN A 41 -6.43 -9.02 -5.96
N VAL A 42 -5.56 -10.01 -5.77
CA VAL A 42 -5.51 -10.79 -4.51
C VAL A 42 -5.24 -9.87 -3.33
N ARG A 43 -4.25 -8.97 -3.44
CA ARG A 43 -3.89 -8.06 -2.35
C ARG A 43 -4.97 -7.02 -2.06
N LEU A 44 -5.62 -6.47 -3.09
CA LEU A 44 -6.74 -5.55 -2.91
C LEU A 44 -7.94 -6.24 -2.24
N ALA A 45 -8.20 -7.51 -2.52
CA ALA A 45 -9.24 -8.27 -1.83
C ALA A 45 -8.91 -8.44 -0.35
N GLU A 46 -7.68 -8.84 -0.02
CA GLU A 46 -7.22 -9.00 1.38
C GLU A 46 -7.25 -7.66 2.15
N LEU A 47 -6.80 -6.57 1.52
CA LEU A 47 -6.82 -5.24 2.14
C LEU A 47 -8.24 -4.69 2.32
N LYS A 48 -9.17 -5.04 1.43
CA LYS A 48 -10.60 -4.74 1.59
C LYS A 48 -11.23 -5.53 2.73
N GLU A 49 -10.94 -6.82 2.82
CA GLU A 49 -11.40 -7.69 3.91
C GLU A 49 -10.88 -7.19 5.27
N ALA A 50 -9.64 -6.70 5.31
CA ALA A 50 -9.05 -6.06 6.48
C ALA A 50 -9.55 -4.62 6.75
N CYS A 51 -10.51 -4.11 5.96
CA CYS A 51 -11.05 -2.75 6.06
C CYS A 51 -10.00 -1.63 5.92
N LEU A 52 -8.90 -1.88 5.22
CA LEU A 52 -7.81 -0.91 5.01
C LEU A 52 -7.95 -0.14 3.69
N VAL A 53 -8.51 -0.78 2.66
CA VAL A 53 -8.71 -0.21 1.33
C VAL A 53 -10.17 -0.32 0.93
N GLU A 54 -10.69 0.68 0.23
CA GLU A 54 -12.00 0.68 -0.39
C GLU A 54 -11.92 1.07 -1.86
N HIS A 55 -12.98 0.81 -2.63
CA HIS A 55 -13.10 1.24 -4.03
C HIS A 55 -14.29 2.18 -4.16
N THR A 56 -14.02 3.39 -4.63
CA THR A 56 -14.98 4.48 -4.80
C THR A 56 -15.09 4.87 -6.28
N ILE A 57 -15.89 5.89 -6.60
CA ILE A 57 -16.00 6.41 -7.97
C ILE A 57 -14.64 6.87 -8.52
N GLY A 58 -13.76 7.42 -7.66
CA GLY A 58 -12.41 7.85 -8.04
C GLY A 58 -11.37 6.73 -8.12
N GLY A 59 -11.75 5.48 -7.82
CA GLY A 59 -10.84 4.34 -7.73
C GLY A 59 -10.58 3.88 -6.29
N TYR A 60 -9.47 3.18 -6.11
CA TYR A 60 -9.01 2.64 -4.84
C TYR A 60 -8.44 3.73 -3.95
N ARG A 61 -8.75 3.69 -2.65
CA ARG A 61 -8.21 4.60 -1.64
C ARG A 61 -8.12 3.92 -0.29
N LEU A 62 -7.35 4.50 0.62
CA LEU A 62 -7.35 4.10 2.02
C LEU A 62 -8.70 4.46 2.67
N THR A 63 -9.21 3.56 3.51
CA THR A 63 -10.28 3.87 4.46
C THR A 63 -9.72 4.75 5.59
N ASN A 64 -10.56 5.19 6.53
CA ASN A 64 -10.08 5.86 7.74
C ASN A 64 -9.13 4.96 8.56
N GLN A 65 -9.40 3.66 8.64
CA GLN A 65 -8.54 2.69 9.32
C GLN A 65 -7.22 2.48 8.55
N GLY A 66 -7.29 2.39 7.22
CA GLY A 66 -6.11 2.35 6.36
C GLY A 66 -5.23 3.59 6.52
N GLY A 67 -5.83 4.78 6.60
CA GLY A 67 -5.13 6.03 6.85
C GLY A 67 -4.45 6.06 8.22
N SER A 68 -5.11 5.57 9.27
CA SER A 68 -4.50 5.44 10.60
C SER A 68 -3.30 4.48 10.60
N LEU A 69 -3.36 3.38 9.85
CA LEU A 69 -2.21 2.48 9.68
C LEU A 69 -1.10 3.16 8.88
N GLY A 70 -1.43 3.87 7.81
CA GLY A 70 -0.47 4.66 7.03
C GLY A 70 0.30 5.65 7.91
N ALA A 71 -0.40 6.41 8.74
CA ALA A 71 0.21 7.35 9.69
C ALA A 71 1.14 6.65 10.70
N ALA A 72 0.80 5.43 11.14
CA ALA A 72 1.66 4.63 12.01
C ALA A 72 2.91 4.09 11.29
N LEU A 73 2.85 3.94 9.97
CA LEU A 73 3.97 3.48 9.12
C LEU A 73 4.86 4.64 8.64
N GLU A 74 4.39 5.89 8.65
CA GLU A 74 5.17 7.08 8.23
C GLU A 74 6.59 7.16 8.83
N PRO A 75 6.83 6.89 10.13
CA PRO A 75 8.20 6.88 10.66
C PRO A 75 9.09 5.80 10.05
N LEU A 76 8.53 4.62 9.77
CA LEU A 76 9.25 3.52 9.13
C LEU A 76 9.58 3.86 7.66
N PHE A 77 8.63 4.50 6.99
CA PHE A 77 8.73 5.01 5.64
C PHE A 77 9.82 6.07 5.49
N ALA A 78 9.85 7.07 6.38
CA ALA A 78 10.91 8.07 6.42
C ALA A 78 12.29 7.44 6.70
N TRP A 79 12.36 6.48 7.62
CA TRP A 79 13.59 5.73 7.88
C TRP A 79 14.07 4.95 6.64
N ALA A 80 13.17 4.29 5.92
CA ALA A 80 13.51 3.53 4.72
C ALA A 80 14.03 4.41 3.59
N GLU A 81 13.42 5.59 3.37
CA GLU A 81 13.91 6.58 2.41
C GLU A 81 15.31 7.09 2.77
N GLU A 82 15.56 7.34 4.06
CA GLU A 82 16.89 7.76 4.52
C GLU A 82 17.91 6.62 4.33
N TRP A 83 17.55 5.40 4.70
CA TRP A 83 18.41 4.22 4.53
C TRP A 83 18.77 3.96 3.06
N ALA A 84 17.84 4.19 2.13
CA ALA A 84 18.08 4.09 0.69
C ALA A 84 19.07 5.14 0.17
N LYS A 85 19.26 6.28 0.85
CA LYS A 85 20.33 7.24 0.49
C LYS A 85 21.72 6.74 0.91
N HIS A 86 21.79 5.99 2.02
CA HIS A 86 23.04 5.47 2.57
C HIS A 86 23.47 4.13 1.94
N THR A 87 22.55 3.47 1.26
CA THR A 87 22.78 2.17 0.62
C THR A 87 22.56 2.39 -0.86
N ASN A 88 23.54 2.09 -1.74
CA ASN A 88 23.49 2.37 -3.18
C ASN A 88 22.47 1.50 -3.95
N LEU A 89 21.24 1.42 -3.43
CA LEU A 89 20.05 0.76 -3.95
C LEU A 89 19.19 1.84 -4.61
N GLY A 90 19.67 2.36 -5.75
CA GLY A 90 18.94 3.25 -6.64
C GLY A 90 18.87 2.65 -8.03
#